data_AF-A0A409V909-F1
#
_entry.id   AF-A0A409V909-F1
#
_cell.length_a   1.000
_cell.length_b   1.000
_cell.length_c   1.000
_cell.angle_alpha   90.00
_cell.angle_beta   90.00
_cell.angle_gamma   90.00
#
_symmetry.space_group_name_H-M   'P 1'
#
loop_
_entity.id
_entity.type
_entity.pdbx_description
1 polymer ?
#
loop_
_entity_poly.entity_id
_entity_poly.type
_entity_poly.pdbx_seq_one_letter_code
_entity_poly.pdbx_strand_id
1 'polypeptide(L)'
;MSSLLRSTIIFGLATLVLAHPHHDKLTEDQANAAVDSILWIHMFLQGLVWGVLFPIGMMLGITRSKWHVPLQGIVNTFTEHRGNTWSIKDMQHTILGVLWWTGGILGIYLSRNNQRNVVPAVIIFLTGWAMSEHAQALMISTKVHAMFGHTLMLAGVTRILEVVYFSPTFASENSEDDRGSEHTLADGHTSAKHLASKAFSYLTPFLLVSAGLLFMSATDEELDYVKDNEVDHVTYILIVFSFSFLLYAFIVFLVNMYTTTGRNAAGAVTPNSKLALGADTENIELRTGTGRKWYSRVPNTGNRRRGMEEPTHILGDDEEEEDEMAPGPRL
;
A
#
# COMPACT_ATOMS: atom_id res chain seq x y z
N MET A 1 33.69 16.93 -7.11
CA MET A 1 32.85 16.25 -6.08
C MET A 1 31.99 15.22 -6.79
N SER A 2 32.66 14.19 -7.30
CA SER A 2 32.26 13.40 -8.46
C SER A 2 32.52 11.93 -8.15
N SER A 3 31.57 11.06 -8.50
CA SER A 3 31.60 9.58 -8.67
C SER A 3 32.41 8.71 -7.69
N LEU A 4 33.64 9.09 -7.32
CA LEU A 4 34.51 8.47 -6.34
C LEU A 4 33.83 8.24 -4.98
N LEU A 5 33.08 9.22 -4.44
CA LEU A 5 32.40 9.08 -3.14
C LEU A 5 31.30 7.99 -3.14
N ARG A 6 30.71 7.68 -4.31
CA ARG A 6 29.68 6.63 -4.45
C ARG A 6 30.31 5.24 -4.54
N SER A 7 31.49 5.13 -5.14
CA SER A 7 32.22 3.86 -5.22
C SER A 7 32.85 3.45 -3.88
N THR A 8 33.24 4.40 -3.03
CA THR A 8 33.80 4.10 -1.70
C THR A 8 32.77 3.50 -0.74
N ILE A 9 31.50 3.90 -0.84
CA ILE A 9 30.41 3.39 0.00
C ILE A 9 30.05 1.94 -0.37
N ILE A 10 30.11 1.59 -1.66
CA ILE A 10 29.79 0.23 -2.14
C ILE A 10 30.95 -0.74 -1.88
N PHE A 11 32.20 -0.29 -1.90
CA PHE A 11 33.36 -1.15 -1.59
C PHE A 11 33.65 -1.29 -0.08
N GLY A 12 33.21 -0.35 0.76
CA GLY A 12 33.35 -0.45 2.23
C GLY A 12 32.46 -1.55 2.85
N LEU A 13 31.33 -1.86 2.22
CA LEU A 13 30.41 -2.93 2.65
C LEU A 13 30.91 -4.35 2.30
N ALA A 14 31.82 -4.50 1.34
CA ALA A 14 32.35 -5.81 0.95
C ALA A 14 33.49 -6.31 1.86
N THR A 15 34.16 -5.41 2.60
CA THR A 15 35.31 -5.75 3.46
C THR A 15 34.93 -6.19 4.88
N LEU A 16 33.64 -6.17 5.24
CA LEU A 16 33.13 -6.67 6.53
C LEU A 16 32.86 -8.19 6.55
N VAL A 17 33.12 -8.89 5.44
CA VAL A 17 33.16 -10.36 5.41
C VAL A 17 34.61 -10.83 5.45
N LEU A 18 35.38 -10.37 6.44
CA LEU A 18 36.61 -11.05 6.82
C LEU A 18 36.23 -12.11 7.84
N ALA A 19 36.08 -13.36 7.38
CA ALA A 19 35.83 -14.50 8.26
C ALA A 19 36.90 -14.54 9.35
N HIS A 20 36.48 -14.50 10.62
CA HIS A 20 37.35 -14.66 11.76
C HIS A 20 38.01 -16.05 11.73
N PRO A 21 39.25 -16.22 12.25
CA PRO A 21 39.86 -17.54 12.39
C PRO A 21 38.96 -18.43 13.26
N HIS A 22 38.39 -19.49 12.68
CA HIS A 22 37.61 -20.47 13.43
C HIS A 22 38.58 -21.29 14.30
N HIS A 23 38.62 -20.96 15.59
CA HIS A 23 39.22 -21.82 16.61
C HIS A 23 38.21 -22.90 16.97
N ASP A 24 38.29 -24.02 16.25
CA ASP A 24 38.07 -25.39 16.74
C ASP A 24 38.04 -26.33 15.54
N LYS A 25 39.12 -27.11 15.36
CA LYS A 25 39.09 -28.22 14.41
C LYS A 25 38.24 -29.32 15.03
N LEU A 26 37.04 -29.53 14.49
CA LEU A 26 36.22 -30.70 14.81
C LEU A 26 37.09 -31.96 14.68
N THR A 27 37.00 -32.88 15.64
CA THR A 27 37.65 -34.18 15.48
C THR A 27 37.03 -34.93 14.30
N GLU A 28 37.79 -35.83 13.67
CA GLU A 28 37.33 -36.59 12.48
C GLU A 28 36.03 -37.36 12.78
N ASP A 29 35.84 -37.77 14.03
CA ASP A 29 34.61 -38.41 14.54
C ASP A 29 33.42 -37.45 14.66
N GLN A 30 33.65 -36.17 15.00
CA GLN A 30 32.60 -35.15 15.06
C GLN A 30 32.20 -34.65 13.67
N ALA A 31 33.14 -34.59 12.73
CA ALA A 31 32.88 -34.22 11.33
C ALA A 31 32.05 -35.30 10.58
N ASN A 32 32.20 -36.57 10.97
CA ASN A 32 31.47 -37.70 10.40
C ASN A 32 30.25 -38.14 11.24
N ALA A 33 29.92 -37.41 12.31
CA ALA A 33 28.76 -37.72 13.15
C ALA A 33 27.47 -37.61 12.31
N ALA A 34 26.60 -38.62 12.43
CA ALA A 34 25.33 -38.63 11.72
C ALA A 34 24.47 -37.43 12.18
N VAL A 35 23.83 -36.77 11.20
CA VAL A 35 22.89 -35.68 11.47
C VAL A 35 21.73 -36.23 12.31
N ASP A 36 21.60 -35.74 13.54
CA ASP A 36 20.57 -36.18 14.47
C ASP A 36 19.17 -35.75 14.01
N SER A 37 18.14 -36.49 14.44
CA SER A 37 16.72 -36.27 14.13
C SER A 37 16.26 -34.86 14.54
N ILE A 38 16.79 -34.31 15.63
CA ILE A 38 16.51 -32.92 16.06
C ILE A 38 17.03 -31.92 15.03
N LEU A 39 18.24 -32.13 14.49
CA LEU A 39 18.83 -31.24 13.48
C LEU A 39 18.08 -31.37 12.14
N TRP A 40 17.67 -32.57 11.76
CA TRP A 40 16.81 -32.79 10.59
C TRP A 40 15.46 -32.08 10.70
N ILE A 41 14.79 -32.19 11.84
CA ILE A 41 13.54 -31.48 12.12
C ILE A 41 13.76 -29.97 12.07
N HIS A 42 14.82 -29.46 12.69
CA HIS A 42 15.15 -28.03 12.66
C HIS A 42 15.40 -27.54 11.24
N MET A 43 16.24 -28.21 10.45
CA MET A 43 16.54 -27.83 9.07
C MET A 43 15.29 -27.86 8.17
N PHE A 44 14.45 -28.89 8.31
CA PHE A 44 13.19 -28.97 7.58
C PHE A 44 12.23 -27.84 7.98
N LEU A 45 12.08 -27.58 9.29
CA LEU A 45 11.22 -26.53 9.81
C LEU A 45 11.72 -25.14 9.36
N GLN A 46 13.02 -24.86 9.47
CA GLN A 46 13.62 -23.61 8.99
C GLN A 46 13.45 -23.46 7.47
N GLY A 47 13.65 -24.53 6.69
CA GLY A 47 13.45 -24.53 5.24
C GLY A 47 11.99 -24.28 4.84
N LEU A 48 11.03 -24.91 5.52
CA LEU A 48 9.60 -24.68 5.29
C LEU A 48 9.21 -23.25 5.66
N VAL A 49 9.63 -22.78 6.83
CA VAL A 49 9.19 -21.47 7.32
C VAL A 49 9.84 -20.32 6.53
N TRP A 50 11.16 -20.33 6.34
CA TRP A 50 11.84 -19.24 5.65
C TRP A 50 11.80 -19.37 4.12
N GLY A 51 11.82 -20.60 3.60
CA GLY A 51 11.80 -20.85 2.15
C GLY A 51 10.40 -20.80 1.54
N VAL A 52 9.34 -21.08 2.31
CA VAL A 52 7.97 -21.20 1.78
C VAL A 52 7.01 -20.24 2.48
N LEU A 53 6.83 -20.35 3.80
CA LEU A 53 5.79 -19.58 4.51
C LEU A 53 6.06 -18.08 4.54
N PHE A 54 7.32 -17.67 4.70
CA PHE A 54 7.71 -16.26 4.70
C PHE A 54 7.48 -15.59 3.32
N PRO A 55 7.94 -16.16 2.18
CA PRO A 55 7.60 -15.65 0.85
C PRO A 55 6.10 -15.63 0.56
N ILE A 56 5.34 -16.63 1.02
CA ILE A 56 3.88 -16.63 0.91
C ILE A 56 3.28 -15.47 1.70
N GLY A 57 3.74 -15.24 2.93
CA GLY A 57 3.34 -14.08 3.74
C GLY A 57 3.60 -12.75 3.03
N MET A 58 4.74 -12.61 2.36
CA MET A 58 5.08 -11.43 1.56
C MET A 58 4.19 -11.30 0.31
N MET A 59 3.93 -12.41 -0.40
CA MET A 59 3.04 -12.43 -1.58
C MET A 59 1.59 -12.10 -1.21
N LEU A 60 1.11 -12.57 -0.05
CA LEU A 60 -0.17 -12.18 0.51
C LEU A 60 -0.21 -10.68 0.81
N GLY A 61 0.89 -10.09 1.25
CA GLY A 61 1.03 -8.63 1.41
C GLY A 61 0.87 -7.89 0.08
N ILE A 62 1.58 -8.32 -0.96
CA ILE A 62 1.51 -7.73 -2.31
C ILE A 62 0.09 -7.83 -2.90
N THR A 63 -0.57 -8.97 -2.69
CA THR A 63 -1.97 -9.20 -3.13
C THR A 63 -3.02 -8.58 -2.21
N ARG A 64 -2.60 -7.81 -1.19
CA ARG A 64 -3.47 -7.15 -0.20
C ARG A 64 -4.39 -8.10 0.57
N SER A 65 -3.98 -9.36 0.75
CA SER A 65 -4.73 -10.34 1.53
C SER A 65 -4.67 -10.01 3.02
N LYS A 66 -5.81 -10.07 3.71
CA LYS A 66 -5.91 -9.84 5.16
C LYS A 66 -5.10 -10.84 6.01
N TRP A 67 -4.71 -11.98 5.43
CA TRP A 67 -3.97 -13.05 6.12
C TRP A 67 -2.46 -12.86 6.14
N HIS A 68 -1.92 -11.84 5.47
CA HIS A 68 -0.47 -11.62 5.45
C HIS A 68 0.11 -11.39 6.85
N VAL A 69 -0.52 -10.52 7.66
CA VAL A 69 -0.03 -10.18 9.01
C VAL A 69 -0.07 -11.38 9.96
N PRO A 70 -1.19 -12.12 10.11
CA PRO A 70 -1.20 -13.27 11.01
C PRO A 70 -0.23 -14.37 10.57
N LEU A 71 -0.10 -14.61 9.26
CA LEU A 71 0.82 -15.63 8.77
C LEU A 71 2.28 -15.29 9.10
N GLN A 72 2.68 -14.02 8.93
CA GLN A 72 4.02 -13.56 9.30
C GLN A 72 4.26 -13.63 10.82
N GLY A 73 3.26 -13.29 11.64
CA GLY A 73 3.36 -13.42 13.11
C GLY A 73 3.54 -14.87 13.57
N ILE A 74 2.85 -15.82 12.94
CA ILE A 74 3.02 -17.27 13.21
C ILE A 74 4.44 -17.69 12.86
N VAL A 75 4.92 -17.33 11.67
CA VAL A 75 6.29 -17.61 11.22
C VAL A 75 7.29 -17.10 12.25
N ASN A 76 7.20 -15.82 12.63
CA ASN A 76 8.09 -15.21 13.61
C ASN A 76 8.08 -15.94 14.96
N THR A 77 6.89 -16.31 15.47
CA THR A 77 6.75 -17.02 16.76
C THR A 77 7.55 -18.32 16.82
N PHE A 78 7.58 -19.08 15.72
CA PHE A 78 8.17 -20.42 15.72
C PHE A 78 9.62 -20.48 15.21
N THR A 79 10.18 -19.38 14.69
CA THR A 79 11.54 -19.38 14.12
C THR A 79 12.53 -18.42 14.73
N GLU A 80 12.07 -17.55 15.63
CA GLU A 80 12.92 -16.55 16.29
C GLU A 80 13.98 -17.21 17.18
N HIS A 81 13.63 -18.25 17.93
CA HIS A 81 14.59 -18.94 18.78
C HIS A 81 15.47 -19.92 17.99
N ARG A 82 16.78 -19.67 18.02
CA ARG A 82 17.80 -20.51 17.39
C ARG A 82 18.86 -20.85 18.44
N GLY A 83 18.69 -21.97 19.14
CA GLY A 83 19.66 -22.44 20.13
C GLY A 83 19.06 -23.39 21.16
N ASN A 84 19.81 -23.69 22.22
CA ASN A 84 19.35 -24.54 23.33
C ASN A 84 18.85 -23.72 24.54
N THR A 85 19.17 -22.42 24.62
CA THR A 85 18.87 -21.56 25.77
C THR A 85 18.13 -20.30 25.35
N TRP A 86 17.00 -20.03 26.01
CA TRP A 86 16.20 -18.84 25.73
C TRP A 86 16.85 -17.57 26.28
N SER A 87 17.08 -16.60 25.40
CA SER A 87 17.41 -15.24 25.83
C SER A 87 16.12 -14.43 26.11
N ILE A 88 16.21 -13.39 26.94
CA ILE A 88 15.08 -12.46 27.15
C ILE A 88 14.69 -11.79 25.82
N LYS A 89 15.69 -11.49 24.97
CA LYS A 89 15.48 -10.93 23.63
C LYS A 89 14.68 -11.89 22.75
N ASP A 90 14.99 -13.18 22.75
CA ASP A 90 14.26 -14.20 21.98
C ASP A 90 12.81 -14.29 22.44
N MET A 91 12.59 -14.27 23.76
CA MET A 91 11.26 -14.35 24.36
C MET A 91 10.42 -13.10 24.02
N GLN A 92 11.03 -11.91 24.03
CA GLN A 92 10.36 -10.66 23.66
C GLN A 92 9.96 -10.61 22.18
N HIS A 93 10.83 -11.03 21.26
CA HIS A 93 10.47 -11.10 19.83
C HIS A 93 9.44 -12.19 19.55
N THR A 94 9.54 -13.34 20.23
CA THR A 94 8.58 -14.45 20.11
C THR A 94 7.20 -14.01 20.57
N ILE A 95 7.08 -13.37 21.74
CA ILE A 95 5.79 -12.94 22.28
C ILE A 95 5.19 -11.78 21.47
N LEU A 96 6.03 -10.92 20.86
CA LEU A 96 5.58 -9.94 19.87
C LEU A 96 4.99 -10.65 18.65
N GLY A 97 5.62 -11.70 18.13
CA GLY A 97 5.03 -12.57 17.10
C GLY A 97 3.63 -13.07 17.49
N VAL A 98 3.49 -13.59 18.72
CA VAL A 98 2.22 -14.08 19.29
C VAL A 98 1.16 -13.00 19.34
N LEU A 99 1.50 -11.81 19.82
CA LEU A 99 0.60 -10.66 19.88
C LEU A 99 0.04 -10.33 18.49
N TRP A 100 0.90 -10.30 17.47
CA TRP A 100 0.53 -9.90 16.12
C TRP A 100 -0.38 -10.92 15.42
N TRP A 101 -0.16 -12.23 15.57
CA TRP A 101 -1.05 -13.22 14.93
C TRP A 101 -2.35 -13.43 15.69
N THR A 102 -2.33 -13.46 17.03
CA THR A 102 -3.56 -13.58 17.83
C THR A 102 -4.44 -12.33 17.71
N GLY A 103 -3.85 -11.15 17.85
CA GLY A 103 -4.52 -9.87 17.63
C GLY A 103 -4.96 -9.70 16.18
N GLY A 104 -4.15 -10.15 15.21
CA GLY A 104 -4.48 -10.12 13.79
C GLY A 104 -5.73 -10.95 13.45
N ILE A 105 -5.85 -12.16 14.02
CA ILE A 105 -7.07 -12.99 13.88
C ILE A 105 -8.30 -12.27 14.46
N LEU A 106 -8.18 -11.69 15.66
CA LEU A 106 -9.27 -10.92 16.27
C LEU A 106 -9.65 -9.71 15.40
N GLY A 107 -8.66 -8.97 14.89
CA GLY A 107 -8.87 -7.84 14.00
C GLY A 107 -9.58 -8.24 12.69
N ILE A 108 -9.21 -9.37 12.09
CA ILE A 108 -9.90 -9.93 10.91
C ILE A 108 -11.34 -10.31 11.24
N TYR A 109 -11.57 -10.93 12.39
CA TYR A 109 -12.91 -11.35 12.81
C TYR A 109 -13.83 -10.14 13.04
N LEU A 110 -13.34 -9.08 13.69
CA LEU A 110 -14.11 -7.86 13.91
C LEU A 110 -14.26 -7.00 12.66
N SER A 111 -13.40 -7.17 11.66
CA SER A 111 -13.52 -6.53 10.33
C SER A 111 -14.56 -7.18 9.42
N ARG A 112 -15.27 -8.23 9.88
CA ARG A 112 -16.35 -8.85 9.09
C ARG A 112 -17.41 -7.81 8.72
N ASN A 113 -18.04 -8.02 7.57
CA ASN A 113 -19.04 -7.09 7.02
C ASN A 113 -18.49 -5.68 6.79
N ASN A 114 -17.21 -5.61 6.42
CA ASN A 114 -16.49 -4.37 6.09
C ASN A 114 -16.59 -3.32 7.21
N GLN A 115 -16.52 -3.76 8.47
CA GLN A 115 -16.52 -2.85 9.62
C GLN A 115 -15.08 -2.44 9.97
N ARG A 116 -14.88 -1.18 10.35
CA ARG A 116 -13.60 -0.74 10.92
C ARG A 116 -13.54 -1.14 12.38
N ASN A 117 -12.36 -1.52 12.85
CA ASN A 117 -12.13 -1.78 14.27
C ASN A 117 -10.76 -1.27 14.71
N VAL A 118 -10.64 -1.10 16.03
CA VAL A 118 -9.46 -0.50 16.68
C VAL A 118 -8.35 -1.52 16.96
N VAL A 119 -8.60 -2.82 16.78
CA VAL A 119 -7.65 -3.87 17.18
C VAL A 119 -6.27 -3.71 16.52
N PRO A 120 -6.14 -3.42 15.22
CA PRO A 120 -4.83 -3.15 14.62
C PRO A 120 -4.09 -1.98 15.30
N ALA A 121 -4.80 -0.93 15.69
CA ALA A 121 -4.19 0.22 16.35
C ALA A 121 -3.74 -0.11 17.79
N VAL A 122 -4.48 -0.97 18.49
CA VAL A 122 -4.10 -1.49 19.81
C VAL A 122 -2.83 -2.35 19.71
N ILE A 123 -2.71 -3.21 18.69
CA ILE A 123 -1.50 -4.01 18.48
C ILE A 123 -0.28 -3.11 18.25
N ILE A 124 -0.42 -2.07 17.42
CA ILE A 124 0.63 -1.07 17.18
C ILE A 124 1.01 -0.36 18.47
N PHE A 125 0.03 0.05 19.28
CA PHE A 125 0.28 0.70 20.56
C PHE A 125 1.07 -0.21 21.53
N LEU A 126 0.62 -1.46 21.71
CA LEU A 126 1.27 -2.44 22.59
C LEU A 126 2.69 -2.77 22.11
N THR A 127 2.89 -2.84 20.79
CA THR A 127 4.22 -3.00 20.20
C THR A 127 5.10 -1.81 20.54
N GLY A 128 4.58 -0.57 20.41
CA GLY A 128 5.32 0.64 20.77
C GLY A 128 5.73 0.67 22.24
N TRP A 129 4.83 0.28 23.15
CA TRP A 129 5.14 0.18 24.58
C TRP A 129 6.23 -0.85 24.86
N ALA A 130 6.14 -2.04 24.27
CA ALA A 130 7.14 -3.09 24.44
C ALA A 130 8.52 -2.64 23.94
N MET A 131 8.57 -1.96 22.79
CA MET A 131 9.83 -1.46 22.22
C MET A 131 10.40 -0.27 23.00
N SER A 132 9.56 0.51 23.70
CA SER A 132 10.06 1.62 24.52
C SER A 132 10.77 1.18 25.80
N GLU A 133 10.45 -0.02 26.29
CA GLU A 133 11.07 -0.62 27.48
C GLU A 133 12.25 -1.55 27.11
N HIS A 134 12.62 -1.63 25.83
CA HIS A 134 13.68 -2.52 25.36
C HIS A 134 15.06 -1.87 25.55
N ALA A 135 15.75 -2.29 26.62
CA ALA A 135 17.11 -1.85 26.90
C ALA A 135 18.10 -2.39 25.85
N GLN A 136 18.93 -1.51 25.30
CA GLN A 136 19.96 -1.82 24.32
C GLN A 136 21.35 -1.81 24.98
N ALA A 137 22.35 -2.37 24.29
CA ALA A 137 23.73 -2.38 24.77
C ALA A 137 24.28 -0.96 24.97
N LEU A 138 23.89 -0.02 24.12
CA LEU A 138 24.20 1.40 24.25
C LEU A 138 23.04 2.20 24.85
N MET A 139 23.37 3.12 25.75
CA MET A 139 22.39 4.07 26.33
C MET A 139 21.77 4.97 25.26
N ILE A 140 22.55 5.44 24.28
CA ILE A 140 22.03 6.22 23.15
C ILE A 140 21.02 5.39 22.33
N SER A 141 21.34 4.12 22.05
CA SER A 141 20.42 3.18 21.37
C SER A 141 19.15 2.95 22.17
N THR A 142 19.25 2.78 23.48
CA THR A 142 18.07 2.66 24.37
C THR A 142 17.17 3.89 24.27
N LYS A 143 17.74 5.10 24.23
CA LYS A 143 16.95 6.35 24.11
C LYS A 143 16.31 6.51 22.72
N VAL A 144 17.00 6.14 21.66
CA VAL A 144 16.46 6.18 20.28
C VAL A 144 15.35 5.13 20.12
N HIS A 145 15.54 3.91 20.62
CA HIS A 145 14.51 2.87 20.65
C HIS A 145 13.29 3.27 21.49
N ALA A 146 13.51 3.93 22.63
CA ALA A 146 12.42 4.51 23.43
C ALA A 146 11.59 5.51 22.63
N MET A 147 12.24 6.40 21.89
CA MET A 147 11.54 7.35 21.02
C MET A 147 10.83 6.70 19.85
N PHE A 148 11.41 5.65 19.25
CA PHE A 148 10.72 4.80 18.27
C PHE A 148 9.41 4.23 18.88
N GLY A 149 9.51 3.60 20.06
CA GLY A 149 8.37 3.02 20.76
C GLY A 149 7.28 4.04 21.07
N HIS A 150 7.64 5.20 21.63
CA HIS A 150 6.69 6.28 21.92
C HIS A 150 6.03 6.85 20.65
N THR A 151 6.77 6.98 19.56
CA THR A 151 6.20 7.42 18.26
C THR A 151 5.20 6.40 17.73
N LEU A 152 5.50 5.10 17.88
CA LEU A 152 4.60 4.02 17.49
C LEU A 152 3.35 3.95 18.39
N MET A 153 3.49 4.18 19.69
CA MET A 153 2.35 4.35 20.62
C MET A 153 1.46 5.52 20.19
N LEU A 154 2.05 6.68 19.87
CA LEU A 154 1.31 7.84 19.41
C LEU A 154 0.55 7.55 18.11
N ALA A 155 1.17 6.83 17.15
CA ALA A 155 0.49 6.38 15.94
C ALA A 155 -0.73 5.48 16.23
N GLY A 156 -0.59 4.58 17.22
CA GLY A 156 -1.71 3.75 17.70
C GLY A 156 -2.85 4.61 18.26
N VAL A 157 -2.54 5.58 19.12
CA VAL A 157 -3.53 6.50 19.71
C VAL A 157 -4.23 7.32 18.62
N THR A 158 -3.48 7.95 17.71
CA THR A 158 -4.08 8.75 16.63
C THR A 158 -4.95 7.89 15.74
N ARG A 159 -4.57 6.62 15.48
CA ARG A 159 -5.42 5.70 14.71
C ARG A 159 -6.70 5.32 15.44
N ILE A 160 -6.65 5.10 16.76
CA ILE A 160 -7.85 4.84 17.57
C ILE A 160 -8.81 6.04 17.48
N LEU A 161 -8.29 7.26 17.67
CA LEU A 161 -9.08 8.49 17.57
C LEU A 161 -9.71 8.65 16.17
N GLU A 162 -8.96 8.34 15.11
CA GLU A 162 -9.45 8.37 13.74
C GLU A 162 -10.63 7.39 13.52
N VAL A 163 -10.48 6.15 13.99
CA VAL A 163 -11.51 5.11 13.85
C VAL A 163 -12.76 5.45 14.65
N VAL A 164 -12.61 6.01 15.86
CA VAL A 164 -13.73 6.31 16.76
C VAL A 164 -14.48 7.60 16.39
N TYR A 165 -13.77 8.66 16.01
CA TYR A 165 -14.39 10.00 15.85
C TYR A 165 -14.59 10.46 14.41
N PHE A 166 -13.79 9.93 13.46
CA PHE A 166 -13.66 10.51 12.13
C PHE A 166 -14.10 9.59 10.99
N SER A 167 -14.45 8.32 11.25
CA SER A 167 -14.81 7.40 10.19
C SER A 167 -16.33 7.29 9.96
N PRO A 168 -16.82 7.61 8.75
CA PRO A 168 -18.06 7.02 8.27
C PRO A 168 -17.84 5.51 8.09
N THR A 169 -18.80 4.69 8.49
CA THR A 169 -18.88 3.26 8.14
C THR A 169 -18.65 3.14 6.63
N PHE A 170 -17.81 2.19 6.18
CA PHE A 170 -17.65 1.94 4.74
C PHE A 170 -19.05 1.86 4.14
N ALA A 171 -19.33 2.74 3.18
CA ALA A 171 -20.68 3.09 2.74
C ALA A 171 -21.64 1.89 2.79
N SER A 172 -22.73 2.04 3.56
CA SER A 172 -23.89 1.19 3.35
C SER A 172 -24.32 1.42 1.92
N GLU A 173 -24.16 0.42 1.06
CA GLU A 173 -24.67 0.41 -0.32
C GLU A 173 -26.21 0.42 -0.37
N ASN A 174 -26.91 0.52 0.77
CA ASN A 174 -28.37 0.52 0.85
C ASN A 174 -28.91 1.72 1.64
N SER A 175 -28.50 2.93 1.27
CA SER A 175 -29.31 4.10 1.57
C SER A 175 -29.44 4.94 0.30
N GLU A 176 -30.58 4.80 -0.35
CA GLU A 176 -31.16 5.80 -1.28
C GLU A 176 -31.45 7.11 -0.52
N ASP A 177 -30.44 7.68 0.13
CA ASP A 177 -30.52 9.01 0.73
C ASP A 177 -29.62 9.91 -0.12
N ASP A 178 -30.25 10.53 -1.12
CA ASP A 178 -29.73 11.58 -2.00
C ASP A 178 -29.34 12.85 -1.21
N ARG A 179 -28.41 12.71 -0.27
CA ARG A 179 -27.83 13.83 0.50
C ARG A 179 -26.32 13.93 0.35
N GLY A 180 -25.72 13.14 -0.54
CA GLY A 180 -24.31 13.16 -0.89
C GLY A 180 -24.03 13.72 -2.28
N SER A 181 -24.70 14.81 -2.67
CA SER A 181 -24.30 15.56 -3.87
C SER A 181 -23.04 16.35 -3.55
N GLU A 182 -21.87 15.84 -3.95
CA GLU A 182 -20.57 16.53 -3.84
C GLU A 182 -20.44 17.70 -4.85
N HIS A 183 -21.54 18.13 -5.47
CA HIS A 183 -21.50 19.20 -6.47
C HIS A 183 -22.78 20.07 -6.47
N THR A 184 -23.17 20.57 -5.31
CA THR A 184 -24.12 21.69 -5.24
C THR A 184 -23.33 22.97 -5.03
N LEU A 185 -23.27 23.79 -6.08
CA LEU A 185 -22.70 25.13 -6.07
C LEU A 185 -23.44 26.01 -5.05
N ALA A 186 -22.67 26.75 -4.26
CA ALA A 186 -23.09 27.80 -3.33
C ALA A 186 -23.90 27.37 -2.09
N ASP A 187 -23.21 27.01 -1.01
CA ASP A 187 -23.04 27.92 0.13
C ASP A 187 -22.02 27.37 1.14
N GLY A 188 -21.12 28.24 1.57
CA GLY A 188 -19.94 27.88 2.34
C GLY A 188 -20.27 27.42 3.76
N HIS A 189 -20.10 26.13 4.02
CA HIS A 189 -19.44 25.61 5.21
C HIS A 189 -19.10 24.14 4.96
N THR A 190 -17.92 23.88 4.38
CA THR A 190 -17.23 22.63 4.68
C THR A 190 -17.19 22.53 6.21
N SER A 191 -17.96 21.59 6.79
CA SER A 191 -18.05 21.44 8.23
C SER A 191 -16.64 21.42 8.81
N ALA A 192 -16.35 22.25 9.82
CA ALA A 192 -15.04 22.27 10.46
C ALA A 192 -14.57 20.86 10.85
N LYS A 193 -15.52 19.97 11.16
CA LYS A 193 -15.29 18.54 11.42
C LYS A 193 -14.72 17.77 10.22
N HIS A 194 -15.16 18.06 9.00
CA HIS A 194 -14.67 17.43 7.77
C HIS A 194 -13.23 17.88 7.44
N LEU A 195 -12.95 19.18 7.56
CA LEU A 195 -11.58 19.70 7.40
C LEU A 195 -10.63 19.13 8.48
N ALA A 196 -11.08 19.09 9.73
CA ALA A 196 -10.32 18.50 10.84
C ALA A 196 -10.06 17.00 10.60
N SER A 197 -11.06 16.24 10.14
CA SER A 197 -10.91 14.84 9.75
C SER A 197 -9.85 14.65 8.67
N LYS A 198 -9.90 15.48 7.62
CA LYS A 198 -8.93 15.45 6.52
C LYS A 198 -7.52 15.81 6.98
N ALA A 199 -7.35 16.79 7.86
CA ALA A 199 -6.05 17.12 8.42
C ALA A 199 -5.51 16.00 9.33
N PHE A 200 -6.39 15.39 10.13
CA PHE A 200 -6.03 14.35 11.08
C PHE A 200 -5.63 13.02 10.42
N SER A 201 -6.16 12.73 9.23
CA SER A 201 -5.83 11.50 8.49
C SER A 201 -4.37 11.43 8.03
N TYR A 202 -3.65 12.56 7.96
CA TYR A 202 -2.21 12.59 7.66
C TYR A 202 -1.33 12.28 8.87
N LEU A 203 -1.87 12.39 10.10
CA LEU A 203 -1.07 12.27 11.32
C LEU A 203 -0.59 10.84 11.56
N THR A 204 -1.50 9.86 11.50
CA THR A 204 -1.15 8.44 11.71
C THR A 204 -0.09 7.95 10.70
N PRO A 205 -0.25 8.16 9.37
CA PRO A 205 0.77 7.74 8.42
C PRO A 205 2.12 8.45 8.63
N PHE A 206 2.13 9.74 8.97
CA PHE A 206 3.36 10.47 9.28
C PHE A 206 4.10 9.85 10.48
N LEU A 207 3.38 9.53 11.55
CA LEU A 207 3.97 8.91 12.75
C LEU A 207 4.50 7.50 12.45
N LEU A 208 3.81 6.71 11.62
CA LEU A 208 4.31 5.40 11.20
C LEU A 208 5.58 5.50 10.33
N VAL A 209 5.65 6.46 9.42
CA VAL A 209 6.87 6.74 8.64
C VAL A 209 8.01 7.17 9.55
N SER A 210 7.74 8.07 10.50
CA SER A 210 8.73 8.55 11.46
C SER A 210 9.24 7.44 12.38
N ALA A 211 8.34 6.58 12.89
CA ALA A 211 8.70 5.40 13.67
C ALA A 211 9.56 4.42 12.85
N GLY A 212 9.20 4.18 11.58
CA GLY A 212 9.98 3.33 10.70
C GLY A 212 11.40 3.87 10.44
N LEU A 213 11.54 5.17 10.24
CA LEU A 213 12.85 5.80 10.08
C LEU A 213 13.68 5.74 11.37
N LEU A 214 13.08 6.01 12.53
CA LEU A 214 13.75 5.85 13.83
C LEU A 214 14.25 4.42 14.02
N PHE A 215 13.41 3.42 13.70
CA PHE A 215 13.77 2.01 13.78
C PHE A 215 14.95 1.65 12.86
N MET A 216 14.92 2.09 11.60
CA MET A 216 16.02 1.85 10.65
C MET A 216 17.31 2.59 11.03
N SER A 217 17.19 3.77 11.66
CA SER A 217 18.33 4.58 12.11
C SER A 217 18.94 4.11 13.44
N ALA A 218 18.35 3.11 14.11
CA ALA A 218 18.77 2.62 15.41
C ALA A 218 19.69 1.39 15.31
N THR A 219 20.51 1.32 14.25
CA THR A 219 21.52 0.26 14.09
C THR A 219 22.70 0.52 15.03
N ASP A 220 23.36 -0.55 15.48
CA ASP A 220 24.47 -0.44 16.43
C ASP A 220 25.63 0.35 15.82
N GLU A 221 25.94 0.12 14.54
CA GLU A 221 27.04 0.80 13.83
C GLU A 221 26.80 2.30 13.64
N GLU A 222 25.58 2.70 13.30
CA GLU A 222 25.22 4.10 13.11
C GLU A 222 25.27 4.85 14.44
N LEU A 223 24.76 4.25 15.52
CA LEU A 223 24.71 4.90 16.83
C LEU A 223 26.06 4.94 17.54
N ASP A 224 26.94 3.97 17.30
CA ASP A 224 28.33 4.05 17.74
C ASP A 224 29.05 5.21 17.05
N TYR A 225 28.86 5.39 15.74
CA TYR A 225 29.42 6.54 15.02
C TYR A 225 28.89 7.89 15.57
N VAL A 226 27.59 7.98 15.85
CA VAL A 226 26.97 9.20 16.42
C VAL A 226 27.55 9.52 17.80
N LYS A 227 27.75 8.50 18.64
CA LYS A 227 28.36 8.63 19.95
C LYS A 227 29.83 9.07 19.87
N ASP A 228 30.60 8.52 18.94
CA ASP A 228 32.02 8.87 18.74
C ASP A 228 32.20 10.32 18.26
N ASN A 229 31.19 10.88 17.57
CA ASN A 229 31.14 12.29 17.19
C ASN A 229 30.52 13.19 18.29
N GLU A 230 30.31 12.67 19.51
CA GLU A 230 29.75 13.39 20.65
C GLU A 230 28.37 14.02 20.38
N VAL A 231 27.60 13.45 19.46
CA VAL A 231 26.24 13.93 19.15
C VAL A 231 25.26 13.35 20.16
N ASP A 232 24.54 14.23 20.85
CA ASP A 232 23.51 13.83 21.80
C ASP A 232 22.29 13.16 21.11
N HIS A 233 21.68 12.20 21.79
CA HIS A 233 20.51 11.48 21.32
C HIS A 233 19.34 12.38 20.90
N VAL A 234 19.09 13.51 21.58
CA VAL A 234 18.02 14.45 21.22
C VAL A 234 18.33 15.15 19.90
N THR A 235 19.60 15.46 19.65
CA THR A 235 20.02 16.07 18.37
C THR A 235 19.82 15.08 17.24
N TYR A 236 20.24 13.83 17.45
CA TYR A 236 20.08 12.73 16.48
C TYR A 236 18.60 12.45 16.16
N ILE A 237 17.82 12.07 17.17
CA ILE A 237 16.49 12.63 17.44
C ILE A 237 15.79 13.44 16.34
N LEU A 238 16.00 14.75 16.49
CA LEU A 238 15.43 15.82 15.67
C LEU A 238 15.94 15.78 14.23
N ILE A 239 17.15 15.31 13.98
CA ILE A 239 17.66 15.12 12.61
C ILE A 239 16.80 14.06 11.90
N VAL A 240 16.55 12.90 12.53
CA VAL A 240 15.72 11.83 11.95
C VAL A 240 14.28 12.31 11.73
N PHE A 241 13.69 13.05 12.68
CA PHE A 241 12.38 13.67 12.47
C PHE A 241 12.36 14.70 11.34
N SER A 242 13.43 15.48 11.19
CA SER A 242 13.55 16.45 10.08
C SER A 242 13.56 15.75 8.72
N PHE A 243 14.31 14.64 8.60
CA PHE A 243 14.25 13.79 7.41
C PHE A 243 12.87 13.15 7.21
N SER A 244 12.20 12.74 8.29
CA SER A 244 10.85 12.20 8.24
C SER A 244 9.85 13.22 7.69
N PHE A 245 9.95 14.50 8.07
CA PHE A 245 9.13 15.58 7.51
C PHE A 245 9.37 15.76 6.01
N LEU A 246 10.64 15.78 5.57
CA LEU A 246 10.97 15.92 4.15
C LEU A 246 10.48 14.73 3.33
N LEU A 247 10.70 13.52 3.82
CA LEU A 247 10.24 12.29 3.15
C LEU A 247 8.71 12.25 3.08
N TYR A 248 8.02 12.58 4.17
CA TYR A 248 6.57 12.57 4.19
C TYR A 248 5.97 13.68 3.30
N ALA A 249 6.57 14.87 3.29
CA ALA A 249 6.20 15.93 2.34
C ALA A 249 6.36 15.47 0.90
N PHE A 250 7.46 14.75 0.59
CA PHE A 250 7.67 14.16 -0.72
C PHE A 250 6.61 13.10 -1.06
N ILE A 251 6.26 12.22 -0.12
CA ILE A 251 5.19 11.23 -0.31
C ILE A 251 3.85 11.93 -0.61
N VAL A 252 3.46 12.92 0.19
CA VAL A 252 2.21 13.66 -0.03
C VAL A 252 2.24 14.43 -1.35
N PHE A 253 3.38 15.00 -1.73
CA PHE A 253 3.58 15.62 -3.02
C PHE A 253 3.35 14.63 -4.18
N LEU A 254 3.92 13.43 -4.10
CA LEU A 254 3.72 12.39 -5.12
C LEU A 254 2.26 11.92 -5.19
N VAL A 255 1.60 11.75 -4.04
CA VAL A 255 0.18 11.38 -3.99
C VAL A 255 -0.68 12.48 -4.61
N ASN A 256 -0.43 13.74 -4.26
CA ASN A 256 -1.14 14.87 -4.84
C ASN A 256 -0.91 14.94 -6.36
N MET A 257 0.35 14.81 -6.81
CA MET A 257 0.67 14.78 -8.23
C MET A 257 -0.07 13.64 -8.94
N TYR A 258 -0.11 12.45 -8.33
CA TYR A 258 -0.85 11.30 -8.87
C TYR A 258 -2.35 11.59 -9.01
N THR A 259 -2.97 12.27 -8.05
CA THR A 259 -4.42 12.57 -8.08
C THR A 259 -4.77 13.80 -8.92
N THR A 260 -3.83 14.69 -9.22
CA THR A 260 -4.12 15.93 -9.97
C THR A 260 -3.58 15.93 -11.40
N THR A 261 -2.77 14.94 -11.80
CA THR A 261 -2.15 14.90 -13.14
C THR A 261 -2.54 13.65 -13.94
N GLY A 262 -2.54 13.78 -15.28
CA GLY A 262 -2.77 12.68 -16.20
C GLY A 262 -4.18 12.07 -16.12
N ARG A 263 -4.28 10.77 -16.40
CA ARG A 263 -5.56 10.03 -16.47
C ARG A 263 -6.27 9.87 -15.11
N ASN A 264 -5.55 10.15 -14.02
CA ASN A 264 -6.06 10.05 -12.66
C ASN A 264 -6.54 11.41 -12.11
N ALA A 265 -6.33 12.49 -12.86
CA ALA A 265 -6.89 13.80 -12.53
C ALA A 265 -8.42 13.75 -12.63
N ALA A 266 -9.12 14.33 -11.66
CA ALA A 266 -10.59 14.36 -11.58
C ALA A 266 -11.32 15.06 -12.75
N GLY A 267 -10.60 15.47 -13.80
CA GLY A 267 -11.11 16.03 -15.05
C GLY A 267 -10.68 15.29 -16.31
N ALA A 268 -10.11 14.08 -16.21
CA ALA A 268 -9.77 13.23 -17.37
C ALA A 268 -11.06 12.67 -18.03
N VAL A 269 -11.77 13.56 -18.73
CA VAL A 269 -12.86 13.36 -19.70
C VAL A 269 -13.62 12.03 -19.59
N THR A 270 -14.73 12.04 -18.84
CA THR A 270 -15.84 11.13 -19.10
C THR A 270 -16.61 11.66 -20.31
N PRO A 271 -16.66 10.98 -21.48
CA PRO A 271 -17.27 11.53 -22.70
C PRO A 271 -18.81 11.65 -22.68
N ASN A 272 -19.46 11.60 -21.53
CA ASN A 272 -20.92 11.44 -21.42
C ASN A 272 -21.62 12.35 -20.40
N SER A 273 -21.03 13.48 -20.00
CA SER A 273 -21.83 14.58 -19.44
C SER A 273 -22.20 15.54 -20.57
N LYS A 274 -23.42 15.37 -21.11
CA LYS A 274 -24.04 16.32 -22.03
C LYS A 274 -24.36 17.63 -21.29
N LEU A 275 -23.36 18.47 -21.03
CA LEU A 275 -23.56 19.91 -20.77
C LEU A 275 -22.22 20.69 -20.81
N ALA A 276 -21.52 20.66 -21.94
CA ALA A 276 -20.49 21.65 -22.23
C ALA A 276 -21.13 22.78 -23.05
N LEU A 277 -21.74 23.74 -22.36
CA LEU A 277 -22.05 25.05 -22.92
C LEU A 277 -20.75 25.86 -22.92
N GLY A 278 -20.26 26.16 -24.12
CA GLY A 278 -19.34 27.26 -24.45
C GLY A 278 -18.19 27.51 -23.47
N ALA A 279 -17.11 26.76 -23.61
CA ALA A 279 -15.82 27.20 -23.10
C ALA A 279 -14.76 26.81 -24.12
N ASP A 280 -14.52 27.75 -25.03
CA ASP A 280 -13.39 27.79 -25.93
C ASP A 280 -12.13 27.81 -25.07
N THR A 281 -11.53 26.65 -24.83
CA THR A 281 -10.18 26.57 -24.28
C THR A 281 -9.39 25.65 -25.20
N GLU A 282 -8.53 26.29 -25.98
CA GLU A 282 -7.53 25.69 -26.85
C GLU A 282 -6.64 24.73 -26.04
N ASN A 283 -7.04 23.47 -25.94
CA ASN A 283 -6.10 22.39 -25.72
C ASN A 283 -5.57 21.99 -27.10
N ILE A 284 -4.39 22.51 -27.42
CA ILE A 284 -3.54 22.10 -28.53
C ILE A 284 -3.10 20.64 -28.26
N GLU A 285 -3.98 19.69 -28.53
CA GLU A 285 -3.59 18.29 -28.70
C GLU A 285 -3.38 18.05 -30.19
N LEU A 286 -2.11 17.84 -30.57
CA LEU A 286 -1.72 17.34 -31.89
C LEU A 286 -2.52 16.07 -32.22
N ARG A 287 -3.55 16.21 -33.06
CA ARG A 287 -4.21 15.07 -33.70
C ARG A 287 -3.28 14.52 -34.79
N THR A 288 -2.33 13.66 -34.42
CA THR A 288 -1.78 12.70 -35.37
C THR A 288 -2.88 11.72 -35.74
N GLY A 289 -3.25 11.74 -37.02
CA GLY A 289 -4.40 11.05 -37.56
C GLY A 289 -4.34 9.53 -37.49
N THR A 290 -5.48 8.97 -37.92
CA THR A 290 -5.78 7.54 -38.16
C THR A 290 -6.20 6.73 -36.92
N GLY A 291 -7.51 6.65 -36.74
CA GLY A 291 -8.17 5.79 -35.76
C GLY A 291 -9.68 5.92 -35.84
N ARG A 292 -10.25 5.64 -37.02
CA ARG A 292 -11.71 5.60 -37.27
C ARG A 292 -12.38 4.72 -36.21
N LYS A 293 -13.30 5.28 -35.42
CA LYS A 293 -14.26 4.50 -34.61
C LYS A 293 -15.26 3.86 -35.58
N TRP A 294 -15.06 2.57 -35.88
CA TRP A 294 -15.79 1.83 -36.92
C TRP A 294 -17.23 1.42 -36.54
N TYR A 295 -17.79 1.86 -35.41
CA TYR A 295 -19.22 1.66 -35.15
C TYR A 295 -19.79 2.81 -34.33
N SER A 296 -20.53 3.70 -34.98
CA SER A 296 -21.53 4.57 -34.34
C SER A 296 -22.90 4.19 -34.88
N ARG A 297 -23.83 3.80 -34.00
CA ARG A 297 -25.22 3.52 -34.39
C ARG A 297 -25.89 4.82 -34.86
N VAL A 298 -26.57 4.75 -35.99
CA VAL A 298 -27.37 5.86 -36.55
C VAL A 298 -28.55 6.13 -35.59
N PRO A 299 -28.85 7.39 -35.22
CA PRO A 299 -29.99 7.72 -34.37
C PRO A 299 -31.31 7.34 -35.07
N ASN A 300 -32.10 6.48 -34.44
CA ASN A 300 -33.42 6.13 -34.94
C ASN A 300 -34.39 7.29 -34.64
N THR A 301 -34.71 8.10 -35.64
CA THR A 301 -35.75 9.12 -35.55
C THR A 301 -37.13 8.48 -35.68
N GLY A 302 -37.96 8.62 -34.66
CA GLY A 302 -39.42 8.61 -34.86
C GLY A 302 -40.24 7.84 -33.83
N ASN A 303 -40.59 8.50 -32.73
CA ASN A 303 -41.82 8.18 -32.02
C ASN A 303 -42.95 9.04 -32.62
N ARG A 304 -43.69 8.53 -33.61
CA ARG A 304 -45.02 9.05 -33.96
C ARG A 304 -45.99 7.91 -34.22
N ARG A 305 -47.13 8.03 -33.54
CA ARG A 305 -48.27 7.14 -33.53
C ARG A 305 -48.94 7.05 -34.91
N ARG A 306 -49.52 5.87 -35.16
CA ARG A 306 -50.79 5.61 -35.86
C ARG A 306 -50.79 5.79 -37.40
N GLY A 307 -50.70 4.64 -38.09
CA GLY A 307 -51.48 4.27 -39.27
C GLY A 307 -51.17 4.98 -40.58
N MET A 308 -50.41 4.31 -41.47
CA MET A 308 -50.65 4.18 -42.91
C MET A 308 -49.53 3.29 -43.46
N GLU A 309 -49.87 2.30 -44.28
CA GLU A 309 -48.92 1.50 -45.07
C GLU A 309 -48.21 2.39 -46.09
N GLU A 310 -46.89 2.27 -46.23
CA GLU A 310 -46.21 2.66 -47.47
C GLU A 310 -45.07 1.70 -47.82
N PRO A 311 -44.83 1.45 -49.12
CA PRO A 311 -44.09 0.31 -49.62
C PRO A 311 -42.58 0.55 -49.64
N THR A 312 -41.82 -0.53 -49.43
CA THR A 312 -40.37 -0.58 -49.58
C THR A 312 -39.97 -0.37 -51.05
N HIS A 313 -39.44 0.80 -51.37
CA HIS A 313 -38.88 1.13 -52.69
C HIS A 313 -37.45 0.56 -52.81
N ILE A 314 -37.28 -0.47 -53.66
CA ILE A 314 -35.98 -1.04 -54.05
C ILE A 314 -35.49 -0.22 -55.25
N LEU A 315 -34.34 0.45 -55.14
CA LEU A 315 -33.62 0.99 -56.31
C LEU A 315 -32.87 -0.17 -56.98
N GLY A 316 -33.28 -0.51 -58.20
CA GLY A 316 -32.43 -1.22 -59.16
C GLY A 316 -31.75 -0.19 -60.06
N ASP A 317 -30.53 -0.52 -60.49
CA ASP A 317 -29.76 0.29 -61.45
C ASP A 317 -30.35 0.14 -62.87
N ASP A 318 -30.27 1.24 -63.62
CA ASP A 318 -30.96 1.55 -64.87
C ASP A 318 -30.35 0.91 -66.15
N GLU A 319 -31.10 1.11 -67.26
CA GLU A 319 -30.72 1.03 -68.70
C GLU A 319 -30.80 -0.39 -69.31
N GLU A 320 -31.53 -0.67 -70.41
CA GLU A 320 -31.59 0.01 -71.71
C GLU A 320 -32.98 -0.15 -72.40
N GLU A 321 -33.36 0.88 -73.18
CA GLU A 321 -34.38 0.90 -74.24
C GLU A 321 -34.08 -0.22 -75.28
N GLU A 322 -34.98 -0.86 -76.01
CA GLU A 322 -35.94 -0.33 -76.99
C GLU A 322 -36.66 -1.54 -77.65
N ASP A 323 -37.88 -1.31 -78.12
CA ASP A 323 -38.56 -1.95 -79.26
C ASP A 323 -39.31 -3.30 -79.24
N GLU A 324 -40.53 -3.17 -79.78
CA GLU A 324 -41.30 -4.05 -80.67
C GLU A 324 -42.38 -5.03 -80.14
N MET A 325 -43.62 -4.59 -80.42
CA MET A 325 -44.75 -5.30 -81.05
C MET A 325 -45.57 -6.36 -80.28
N ALA A 326 -46.85 -6.02 -80.07
CA ALA A 326 -47.97 -6.88 -79.67
C ALA A 326 -48.40 -7.86 -80.80
N PRO A 327 -49.48 -8.67 -80.68
CA PRO A 327 -50.15 -9.30 -79.52
C PRO A 327 -50.36 -10.83 -79.68
N GLY A 328 -50.74 -11.52 -78.60
CA GLY A 328 -51.79 -12.55 -78.68
C GLY A 328 -51.50 -13.95 -78.11
N PRO A 329 -52.55 -14.68 -77.67
CA PRO A 329 -52.47 -15.76 -76.69
C PRO A 329 -52.43 -17.15 -77.34
N ARG A 330 -52.06 -18.19 -76.56
CA ARG A 330 -52.64 -19.54 -76.67
C ARG A 330 -52.22 -20.48 -75.52
N LEU A 331 -53.27 -20.94 -74.83
CA LEU A 331 -53.50 -22.21 -74.09
C LEU A 331 -52.74 -22.45 -72.79
#